data_AF-A0A2Z4V5W2-F1
#
_entry.id   AF-A0A2Z4V5W2-F1
#
_cell.length_a   1.000
_cell.length_b   1.000
_cell.length_c   1.000
_cell.angle_alpha   90.00
_cell.angle_beta   90.00
_cell.angle_gamma   90.00
#
_symmetry.space_group_name_H-M   'P 1'
#
loop_
_entity.id
_entity.type
_entity.pdbx_description
1 polymer ?
#
loop_
_entity_poly.entity_id
_entity_poly.type
_entity_poly.pdbx_seq_one_letter_code
_entity_poly.pdbx_strand_id
1 'polypeptide(L)'
;MLHARYAGRLPASLKELAGPTHGVVELPLNVAWSGLRAYDVDRPRLRMGLYRTVLAEGQHEDLVNLLDRELLLELWPVLRTLVSGHLREAWEDAFPELGAAAGSAAA
;
A
#
# COMPACT_ATOMS: atom_id res chain seq x y z
N MET A 1 -7.90 -14.23 12.58
CA MET A 1 -8.99 -13.91 11.63
C MET A 1 -8.67 -12.69 10.75
N LEU A 2 -8.28 -11.52 11.30
CA LEU A 2 -7.95 -10.35 10.46
C LEU A 2 -6.64 -10.48 9.66
N HIS A 3 -5.59 -11.04 10.26
CA HIS A 3 -4.33 -11.32 9.55
C HIS A 3 -4.54 -12.15 8.27
N ALA A 4 -5.25 -13.29 8.39
CA ALA A 4 -5.57 -14.16 7.27
C ALA A 4 -6.41 -13.48 6.17
N ARG A 5 -7.30 -12.55 6.55
CA ARG A 5 -8.05 -11.74 5.57
C ARG A 5 -7.12 -10.84 4.77
N TYR A 6 -6.15 -10.19 5.42
CA TYR A 6 -5.18 -9.36 4.72
C TYR A 6 -4.22 -10.19 3.87
N ALA A 7 -3.75 -11.34 4.37
CA ALA A 7 -2.90 -12.25 3.63
C ALA A 7 -3.60 -12.80 2.37
N GLY A 8 -4.89 -13.13 2.45
CA GLY A 8 -5.65 -13.72 1.33
C GLY A 8 -5.84 -12.82 0.12
N ARG A 9 -5.56 -11.51 0.22
CA ARG A 9 -5.61 -10.57 -0.91
C ARG A 9 -4.23 -10.16 -1.43
N LEU A 10 -3.14 -10.57 -0.79
CA LEU A 10 -1.80 -10.14 -1.21
C LEU A 10 -1.45 -10.75 -2.57
N PRO A 11 -0.66 -10.04 -3.40
CA PRO A 11 -0.05 -10.67 -4.56
C PRO A 11 0.99 -11.71 -4.15
N ALA A 12 1.39 -12.59 -5.07
CA ALA A 12 2.42 -13.59 -4.79
C ALA A 12 3.79 -12.95 -4.61
N SER A 13 4.01 -11.76 -5.18
CA SER A 13 5.23 -10.97 -5.02
C SER A 13 4.97 -9.46 -5.11
N LEU A 14 5.85 -8.65 -4.52
CA LEU A 14 5.82 -7.20 -4.72
C LEU A 14 6.08 -6.79 -6.17
N LYS A 15 6.66 -7.64 -7.02
CA LYS A 15 6.94 -7.32 -8.43
C LYS A 15 5.66 -7.22 -9.27
N GLU A 16 4.56 -7.76 -8.78
CA GLU A 16 3.25 -7.64 -9.42
C GLU A 16 2.62 -6.26 -9.18
N LEU A 17 3.12 -5.48 -8.22
CA LEU A 17 2.67 -4.12 -7.97
C LEU A 17 3.13 -3.20 -9.11
N ALA A 18 2.22 -2.91 -10.03
CA ALA A 18 2.46 -2.18 -11.27
C ALA A 18 1.65 -0.88 -11.34
N GLY A 19 1.31 -0.32 -10.18
CA GLY A 19 0.53 0.90 -10.06
C GLY A 19 1.23 2.14 -10.64
N PRO A 20 0.45 3.18 -10.93
CA PRO A 20 0.97 4.44 -11.46
C PRO A 20 1.87 5.16 -10.44
N THR A 21 3.03 5.63 -10.90
CA THR A 21 4.03 6.35 -10.10
C THR A 21 3.94 7.88 -10.22
N HIS A 22 3.16 8.38 -11.19
CA HIS A 22 3.00 9.79 -11.51
C HIS A 22 1.56 10.11 -11.94
N GLY A 23 1.20 11.39 -11.86
CA GLY A 23 -0.10 11.88 -12.26
C GLY A 23 -1.23 11.57 -11.27
N VAL A 24 -2.46 11.77 -11.73
CA VAL A 24 -3.66 11.63 -10.91
C VAL A 24 -4.22 10.22 -11.03
N VAL A 25 -4.45 9.60 -9.88
CA VAL A 25 -5.04 8.27 -9.73
C VAL A 25 -6.42 8.42 -9.12
N GLU A 26 -7.42 7.88 -9.79
CA GLU A 26 -8.77 7.82 -9.25
C GLU A 26 -9.03 6.46 -8.59
N LEU A 27 -9.38 6.49 -7.31
CA LEU A 27 -9.71 5.28 -6.56
C LEU A 27 -11.07 4.71 -6.99
N PRO A 28 -11.13 3.38 -7.26
CA PRO A 28 -12.38 2.67 -7.45
C PRO A 28 -13.32 2.82 -6.25
N LEU A 29 -14.64 2.76 -6.49
CA LEU A 29 -15.66 2.96 -5.45
C LEU A 29 -15.62 1.90 -4.34
N ASN A 30 -15.17 0.68 -4.66
CA ASN A 30 -14.92 -0.39 -3.70
C ASN A 30 -13.78 -0.08 -2.74
N VAL A 31 -12.84 0.80 -3.12
CA VAL A 31 -11.70 1.20 -2.30
C VAL A 31 -12.01 2.48 -1.51
N ALA A 32 -12.69 3.44 -2.13
CA ALA A 32 -13.09 4.69 -1.48
C ALA A 32 -14.52 5.07 -1.85
N TRP A 33 -15.47 4.74 -0.96
CA TRP A 33 -16.90 4.93 -1.22
C TRP A 33 -17.37 6.41 -1.17
N SER A 34 -16.60 7.29 -0.50
CA SER A 34 -16.93 8.69 -0.24
C SER A 34 -15.69 9.47 0.17
N GLY A 35 -15.59 10.74 -0.22
CA GLY A 35 -14.45 11.62 0.11
C GLY A 35 -13.54 11.90 -1.09
N LEU A 36 -12.27 12.19 -0.82
CA LEU A 36 -11.27 12.39 -1.88
C LEU A 36 -11.00 11.06 -2.59
N ARG A 37 -11.29 10.99 -3.89
CA ARG A 37 -11.02 9.80 -4.72
C ARG A 37 -9.92 10.03 -5.75
N ALA A 38 -9.60 11.27 -6.07
CA ALA A 38 -8.51 11.62 -6.96
C ALA A 38 -7.26 11.97 -6.14
N TYR A 39 -6.19 11.21 -6.34
CA TYR A 39 -4.92 11.39 -5.65
C TYR A 39 -3.84 11.69 -6.69
N ASP A 40 -3.25 12.87 -6.59
CA ASP A 40 -2.07 13.22 -7.38
C ASP A 40 -0.84 12.58 -6.74
N VAL A 41 -0.31 11.53 -7.38
CA VAL A 41 0.84 10.75 -6.91
C VAL A 41 2.11 11.59 -6.94
N ASP A 42 2.18 12.66 -7.73
CA ASP A 42 3.32 13.59 -7.71
C ASP A 42 3.38 14.41 -6.42
N ARG A 43 2.28 14.47 -5.65
CA ARG A 43 2.22 15.17 -4.36
C ARG A 43 2.45 14.21 -3.21
N PRO A 44 3.56 14.34 -2.43
CA PRO A 44 3.91 13.37 -1.38
C PRO A 44 2.81 13.09 -0.35
N ARG A 45 2.06 14.12 0.06
CA ARG A 45 0.95 13.95 1.02
C ARG A 45 -0.22 13.15 0.45
N LEU A 46 -0.55 13.36 -0.83
CA LEU A 46 -1.63 12.63 -1.49
C LEU A 46 -1.18 11.21 -1.84
N ARG A 47 0.05 11.02 -2.31
CA ARG A 47 0.66 9.69 -2.48
C ARG A 47 0.58 8.85 -1.21
N MET A 48 0.99 9.42 -0.07
CA MET A 48 0.89 8.73 1.23
C MET A 48 -0.56 8.36 1.58
N GLY A 49 -1.51 9.27 1.32
CA GLY A 49 -2.94 9.02 1.52
C GLY A 49 -3.47 7.89 0.64
N LEU A 50 -3.13 7.90 -0.65
CA LEU A 50 -3.50 6.87 -1.62
C LEU A 50 -3.04 5.49 -1.14
N TYR A 51 -1.75 5.35 -0.85
CA TYR A 51 -1.17 4.08 -0.42
C TYR A 51 -1.80 3.57 0.86
N ARG A 52 -2.00 4.45 1.85
CA ARG A 52 -2.66 4.08 3.11
C ARG A 52 -4.08 3.57 2.88
N THR A 53 -4.86 4.24 2.03
CA THR A 53 -6.24 3.87 1.71
C THR A 53 -6.30 2.53 0.96
N VAL A 54 -5.48 2.36 -0.08
CA VAL A 54 -5.42 1.10 -0.86
C VAL A 54 -4.96 -0.06 0.01
N LEU A 55 -3.96 0.16 0.88
CA LEU A 55 -3.54 -0.84 1.85
C LEU A 55 -4.67 -1.20 2.82
N ALA A 56 -5.46 -0.25 3.32
CA ALA A 56 -6.54 -0.57 4.26
C ALA A 56 -7.72 -1.30 3.58
N GLU A 57 -8.17 -0.82 2.43
CA GLU A 57 -9.48 -1.18 1.85
C GLU A 57 -9.38 -2.04 0.57
N GLY A 58 -8.27 -1.94 -0.17
CA GLY A 58 -8.10 -2.56 -1.48
C GLY A 58 -8.19 -4.09 -1.46
N GLN A 59 -8.75 -4.68 -2.50
CA GLN A 59 -8.67 -6.11 -2.78
C GLN A 59 -7.44 -6.40 -3.66
N HIS A 60 -7.19 -7.67 -3.96
CA HIS A 60 -6.00 -8.10 -4.70
C HIS A 60 -5.74 -7.28 -5.97
N GLU A 61 -6.75 -7.12 -6.82
CA GLU A 61 -6.64 -6.34 -8.06
C GLU A 61 -6.35 -4.86 -7.79
N ASP A 62 -6.93 -4.28 -6.74
CA ASP A 62 -6.66 -2.90 -6.36
C ASP A 62 -5.19 -2.74 -5.90
N LEU A 63 -4.66 -3.70 -5.15
CA LEU A 63 -3.26 -3.67 -4.70
C LEU A 63 -2.31 -3.70 -5.91
N VAL A 64 -2.52 -4.66 -6.82
CA VAL A 64 -1.70 -4.88 -8.02
C VAL A 64 -1.73 -3.66 -8.96
N ASN A 65 -2.90 -3.04 -9.13
CA ASN A 65 -3.10 -1.97 -10.10
C ASN A 65 -2.87 -0.55 -9.55
N LEU A 66 -2.88 -0.35 -8.23
CA LEU A 66 -2.79 0.99 -7.62
C LEU A 66 -1.55 1.20 -6.78
N LEU A 67 -0.83 0.15 -6.41
CA LEU A 67 0.45 0.27 -5.73
C LEU A 67 1.58 -0.04 -6.71
N ASP A 68 2.62 0.76 -6.65
CA ASP A 68 3.93 0.47 -7.22
C ASP A 68 4.89 -0.06 -6.14
N ARG A 69 5.74 -1.00 -6.52
CA ARG A 69 6.73 -1.65 -5.65
C ARG A 69 7.73 -0.68 -5.04
N GLU A 70 8.37 0.15 -5.87
CA GLU A 70 9.48 1.00 -5.44
C GLU A 70 8.97 2.09 -4.50
N LEU A 71 7.86 2.73 -4.88
CA LEU A 71 7.16 3.68 -4.03
C LEU A 71 6.65 3.03 -2.73
N LEU A 72 6.16 1.79 -2.77
CA LEU A 72 5.74 1.11 -1.54
C LEU A 72 6.91 0.94 -0.58
N LEU A 73 8.07 0.46 -1.07
CA LEU A 73 9.27 0.29 -0.26
C LEU A 73 9.76 1.62 0.32
N GLU A 74 9.73 2.70 -0.46
CA GLU A 74 10.09 4.05 -0.02
C GLU A 74 9.17 4.56 1.10
N LEU A 75 7.86 4.37 0.96
CA LEU A 75 6.86 4.89 1.88
C LEU A 75 6.65 4.00 3.10
N TRP A 76 7.02 2.72 3.03
CA TRP A 76 6.75 1.72 4.07
C TRP A 76 7.20 2.10 5.48
N PRO A 77 8.39 2.69 5.71
CA PRO A 77 8.85 3.06 7.05
C PRO A 77 7.89 4.01 7.78
N VAL A 78 7.20 4.88 7.03
CA VAL A 78 6.16 5.75 7.58
C VAL A 78 4.82 5.04 7.60
N LEU A 79 4.41 4.40 6.48
CA LEU A 79 3.11 3.72 6.35
C LEU A 79 2.88 2.67 7.44
N ARG A 80 3.89 1.89 7.82
CA ARG A 80 3.80 0.86 8.87
C ARG A 80 3.36 1.40 10.24
N THR A 81 3.55 2.70 10.48
CA THR A 81 3.12 3.39 11.72
C THR A 81 1.68 3.89 11.64
N LEU A 82 1.12 4.00 10.43
CA LEU A 82 -0.18 4.58 10.13
C LEU A 82 -1.28 3.54 9.83
N VAL A 83 -0.91 2.26 9.75
CA VAL A 83 -1.79 1.11 9.48
C VAL A 83 -1.94 0.22 10.71
N SER A 84 -2.96 -0.64 10.71
CA SER A 84 -3.18 -1.58 11.83
C SER A 84 -2.06 -2.62 11.95
N GLY A 85 -1.79 -3.09 13.18
CA GLY A 85 -0.77 -4.12 13.44
C GLY A 85 -0.95 -5.38 12.61
N HIS A 86 -2.19 -5.88 12.48
CA HIS A 86 -2.51 -7.06 11.68
C HIS A 86 -2.22 -6.90 10.18
N LEU A 87 -2.41 -5.69 9.63
CA LEU A 87 -2.08 -5.40 8.24
C LEU A 87 -0.57 -5.38 8.07
N ARG A 88 0.12 -4.66 8.95
CA ARG A 88 1.58 -4.57 8.96
C ARG A 88 2.21 -5.96 9.03
N GLU A 89 1.81 -6.77 9.99
CA GLU A 89 2.28 -8.15 10.16
C GLU A 89 2.03 -8.98 8.89
N ALA A 90 0.82 -8.94 8.31
CA ALA A 90 0.52 -9.68 7.08
C ALA A 90 1.42 -9.30 5.90
N TRP A 91 1.72 -8.01 5.75
CA TRP A 91 2.58 -7.53 4.67
C TRP A 91 4.06 -7.83 4.92
N GLU A 92 4.56 -7.73 6.15
CA GLU A 92 5.97 -8.01 6.45
C GLU A 92 6.27 -9.51 6.49
N ASP A 93 5.31 -10.34 6.92
CA ASP A 93 5.42 -11.80 6.89
C ASP A 93 5.45 -12.31 5.44
N ALA A 94 4.67 -11.69 4.55
CA ALA A 94 4.63 -12.05 3.13
C ALA A 94 5.80 -11.47 2.33
N PHE A 95 6.28 -10.29 2.68
CA PHE A 95 7.30 -9.55 1.91
C PHE A 95 8.45 -9.08 2.80
N PRO A 96 9.52 -9.89 2.94
CA PRO A 96 10.68 -9.55 3.76
C PRO A 96 11.35 -8.21 3.36
N GLU A 97 11.23 -7.79 2.10
CA GLU A 97 11.76 -6.51 1.62
C GLU A 97 11.17 -5.30 2.35
N LEU A 98 9.91 -5.39 2.81
CA LEU A 98 9.27 -4.32 3.59
C LEU A 98 9.87 -4.21 5.00
N GLY A 99 10.16 -5.35 5.64
CA GLY A 99 10.89 -5.36 6.91
C GLY A 99 12.30 -4.78 6.78
N ALA A 100 13.00 -5.09 5.69
CA ALA A 100 14.32 -4.54 5.39
C ALA A 100 14.26 -3.01 5.14
N ALA A 101 13.28 -2.54 4.36
CA ALA A 101 13.08 -1.12 4.09
C ALA A 101 12.81 -0.32 5.38
N ALA A 102 12.02 -0.89 6.30
CA ALA A 102 11.75 -0.27 7.60
C ALA A 102 13.02 -0.07 8.45
N GLY A 103 13.99 -0.99 8.36
CA GLY A 103 15.28 -0.87 9.05
C GLY A 103 16.20 0.20 8.46
N SER A 104 16.09 0.48 7.15
CA SER A 104 16.95 1.45 6.46
C SER A 104 16.63 2.92 6.77
N ALA A 105 15.41 3.22 7.23
CA ALA A 105 15.02 4.59 7.59
C ALA A 105 15.50 5.02 9.00
N ALA A 106 16.07 4.10 9.77
CA ALA A 106 16.58 4.32 11.12
C ALA A 106 18.12 4.42 11.19
N ALA A 107 18.81 4.53 10.05
CA ALA A 107 20.27 4.64 9.95
C ALA A 107 20.72 6.07 9.65
#